data_AF-X0XQ24-F1
#
_entry.id   AF-X0XQ24-F1
#
_cell.length_a   1.000
_cell.length_b   1.000
_cell.length_c   1.000
_cell.angle_alpha   90.00
_cell.angle_beta   90.00
_cell.angle_gamma   90.00
#
_symmetry.space_group_name_H-M   'P 1'
#
loop_
_entity.id
_entity.type
_entity.pdbx_description
1 polymer ?
#
loop_
_entity_poly.entity_id
_entity_poly.type
_entity_poly.pdbx_seq_one_letter_code
_entity_poly.pdbx_strand_id
1 'polypeptide(L)' 'MRSDGSDPDCLTSGESSNTLPVWAPNGKKITFVSDRDGNREIYVMNADGNEQLNL' A
#
# COMPACT_ATOMS: atom_id res chain seq x y z
N MET A 1 -7.40 -4.19 -11.06
CA MET A 1 -6.71 -3.59 -12.25
C MET A 1 -6.64 -4.55 -13.43
N ARG A 2 -7.04 -4.10 -14.63
CA ARG A 2 -6.88 -4.84 -15.89
C ARG A 2 -5.53 -4.55 -16.55
N SER A 3 -5.10 -5.40 -17.50
CA SER A 3 -3.80 -5.25 -18.18
C SER A 3 -3.66 -3.96 -19.02
N ASP A 4 -4.77 -3.31 -19.35
CA ASP A 4 -4.82 -2.01 -20.04
C ASP A 4 -4.76 -0.80 -19.08
N GLY A 5 -4.59 -1.05 -17.78
CA GLY A 5 -4.55 -0.01 -16.74
C GLY A 5 -5.93 0.54 -16.33
N SER A 6 -7.02 -0.01 -16.87
CA SER A 6 -8.38 0.34 -16.44
C SER A 6 -8.77 -0.36 -15.13
N ASP A 7 -9.86 0.14 -14.51
CA ASP A 7 -10.41 -0.32 -13.24
C ASP A 7 -9.35 -0.42 -12.10
N PRO A 8 -8.72 0.71 -11.69
CA PRO A 8 -7.80 0.70 -10.57
C PRO A 8 -8.55 0.48 -9.25
N ASP A 9 -8.00 -0.39 -8.40
CA ASP A 9 -8.50 -0.62 -7.05
C ASP A 9 -7.74 0.28 -6.07
N CYS A 10 -8.48 1.09 -5.29
CA CYS A 10 -7.88 1.93 -4.27
C CYS A 10 -7.55 1.10 -3.02
N LEU A 11 -6.27 0.94 -2.70
CA LEU A 11 -5.80 0.05 -1.61
C LEU A 11 -5.62 0.77 -0.25
N THR A 12 -5.65 2.10 -0.24
CA THR A 12 -5.45 2.93 0.97
C THR A 12 -6.55 3.98 1.05
N SER A 13 -7.06 4.29 2.24
CA SER A 13 -8.10 5.29 2.46
C SER A 13 -7.71 6.30 3.55
N GLY A 14 -8.33 7.48 3.53
CA GLY A 14 -8.10 8.57 4.49
C GLY A 14 -7.15 9.66 4.02
N GLU A 15 -6.89 10.63 4.91
CA GLU A 15 -6.10 11.85 4.64
C GLU A 15 -4.58 11.63 4.76
N SER A 16 -4.14 10.44 5.16
CA SER A 16 -2.71 10.12 5.30
C SER A 16 -1.99 10.11 3.94
N SER A 17 -0.75 10.55 3.94
CA SER A 17 0.16 10.35 2.82
C SER A 17 0.60 8.89 2.77
N ASN A 18 0.53 8.28 1.60
CA ASN A 18 0.99 6.92 1.34
C ASN A 18 1.92 6.96 0.12
N THR A 19 3.22 6.73 0.32
CA THR A 19 4.26 7.00 -0.70
C THR A 19 5.26 5.87 -0.82
N LEU A 20 6.04 5.91 -1.91
CA LEU A 20 7.15 4.99 -2.19
C LEU A 20 6.77 3.49 -2.12
N PRO A 21 5.70 3.04 -2.82
CA PRO A 21 5.31 1.64 -2.79
C PRO A 21 6.35 0.76 -3.49
N VAL A 22 6.66 -0.39 -2.89
CA VAL A 22 7.50 -1.44 -3.45
C VAL A 22 6.79 -2.78 -3.32
N TRP A 23 6.69 -3.50 -4.45
CA TRP A 23 6.13 -4.85 -4.48
C TRP A 23 7.16 -5.88 -4.02
N ALA A 24 6.73 -6.82 -3.19
CA ALA A 24 7.51 -8.01 -2.90
C ALA A 24 7.73 -8.83 -4.20
N PRO A 25 8.87 -9.52 -4.38
CA PRO A 25 9.15 -10.29 -5.60
C PRO A 25 8.11 -11.37 -5.94
N ASN A 26 7.40 -11.87 -4.93
CA ASN A 26 6.33 -12.84 -5.09
C ASN A 26 4.96 -12.23 -5.44
N GLY A 27 4.87 -10.89 -5.54
CA GLY A 27 3.66 -10.15 -5.86
C GLY A 27 2.57 -10.20 -4.79
N LYS A 28 2.84 -10.73 -3.58
CA LYS A 28 1.80 -10.92 -2.54
C LYS A 28 1.69 -9.77 -1.56
N LYS A 29 2.75 -8.97 -1.42
CA LYS A 29 2.83 -7.88 -0.45
C LYS A 29 3.33 -6.60 -1.08
N ILE A 30 2.91 -5.48 -0.50
CA ILE A 30 3.35 -4.14 -0.83
C ILE A 30 3.91 -3.51 0.44
N THR A 31 5.13 -2.99 0.38
CA THR A 31 5.72 -2.15 1.42
C THR A 31 5.65 -0.69 0.99
N PHE A 32 5.27 0.22 1.88
CA PHE A 32 5.10 1.64 1.58
C PHE A 32 5.35 2.50 2.82
N VAL A 33 5.58 3.80 2.62
CA VAL A 33 5.70 4.77 3.72
C VAL A 33 4.35 5.42 3.97
N SER A 34 3.91 5.49 5.22
CA SER A 34 2.71 6.22 5.62
C SER A 34 2.96 7.14 6.80
N ASP A 35 2.24 8.26 6.87
CA ASP A 35 2.23 9.19 8.02
C ASP A 35 0.97 9.09 8.89
N ARG A 36 0.19 8.02 8.70
CA ARG A 36 -1.13 7.83 9.30
C ARG A 36 -1.16 7.84 10.83
N ASP A 37 -0.05 7.49 11.48
CA ASP A 37 0.05 7.46 12.95
C ASP A 37 0.71 8.74 13.51
N GLY A 38 0.90 9.77 12.68
CA GLY A 38 1.40 11.09 13.08
C GLY A 38 2.88 11.33 12.79
N ASN A 39 3.60 10.32 12.31
CA ASN A 39 4.97 10.40 11.82
C ASN A 39 5.17 9.43 10.65
N ARG A 40 6.24 9.60 9.86
CA ARG A 40 6.51 8.69 8.72
C ARG A 40 7.04 7.35 9.21
N GLU A 41 6.33 6.28 8.89
CA GLU A 41 6.65 4.90 9.24
C GLU A 41 6.54 3.97 8.01
N ILE A 42 7.07 2.75 8.15
CA ILE A 42 7.01 1.74 7.10
C ILE A 42 5.85 0.82 7.39
N TYR A 43 4.98 0.64 6.40
CA TYR A 43 3.87 -0.29 6.46
C TYR A 43 4.01 -1.38 5.42
N VAL A 44 3.41 -2.52 5.71
CA VAL A 44 3.24 -3.62 4.77
C VAL A 44 1.76 -4.00 4.69
N MET A 45 1.29 -4.32 3.50
CA MET A 45 -0.06 -4.85 3.27
C MET A 45 -0.04 -5.96 2.21
N ASN A 46 -1.13 -6.71 2.12
CA ASN A 46 -1.35 -7.64 1.01
C ASN A 46 -1.60 -6.90 -0.30
N ALA A 47 -1.39 -7.59 -1.41
CA ALA A 47 -1.60 -7.06 -2.78
C ALA A 47 -3.02 -6.54 -3.05
N ASP A 48 -4.00 -7.00 -2.27
CA ASP A 48 -5.41 -6.60 -2.31
C ASP A 48 -5.74 -5.46 -1.34
N GLY A 49 -4.74 -4.90 -0.66
CA GLY A 49 -4.88 -3.79 0.31
C GLY A 49 -5.25 -4.21 1.73
N ASN A 50 -5.50 -5.50 1.98
CA ASN A 50 -5.83 -6.02 3.31
C ASN A 50 -4.58 -6.22 4.20
N GLU A 51 -4.81 -6.46 5.49
CA GLU A 51 -3.77 -6.80 6.48
C GLU A 51 -2.64 -5.76 6.57
N GLN A 52 -2.99 -4.47 6.66
CA GLN A 52 -2.02 -3.40 6.81
C GLN A 52 -1.37 -3.46 8.21
N LEU A 53 -0.04 -3.53 8.26
CA LEU A 53 0.77 -3.68 9.46
C LEU A 53 1.87 -2.63 9.47
N ASN A 54 2.03 -1.93 10.60
CA ASN A 54 3.18 -1.06 10.89
C ASN A 54 4.38 -1.94 11.28
N LEU A 55 5.56 -1.70 10.68
CA LEU A 55 6.78 -2.48 10.89
C LEU A 55 7.75 -1.81 11.88
#